data_AF-A0A0S9LUE2-F1
#
_entry.id   AF-A0A0S9LUE2-F1
#
_cell.length_a   1.000
_cell.length_b   1.000
_cell.length_c   1.000
_cell.angle_alpha   90.00
_cell.angle_beta   90.00
_cell.angle_gamma   90.00
#
_symmetry.space_group_name_H-M   'P 1'
#
loop_
_entity.id
_entity.type
_entity.pdbx_description
1 polymer ?
#
loop_
_entity_poly.entity_id
_entity_poly.type
_entity_poly.pdbx_seq_one_letter_code
_entity_poly.pdbx_strand_id
1 'polypeptide(L)'
;MFSRIAMAAAAALLVGTGAHAAPLQATASIFNGSGYGSSYAGPGGTTSPGNAALGWVVDGGNGAFDAFGFYNSGTAGLTQTRQVELLSGNVFRFFDSFANTSSQVITTTLNFFGNLGSDGDELVHYNQNGLVVSCEDDWTGHCGSDPVLALVSGNNGLGMASISPDRYNVSFSVSIAPGEVLSLLNFAYLASDENGPGADDVALAQATGLALLDAPRLEGLSAEQLATLANYTLANEVPEPSGMALMLAGLAALGWRARRQA
;
A
#
# COMPACT_ATOMS: atom_id res chain seq x y z
N MET A 1 -36.67 29.51 -40.91
CA MET A 1 -37.80 29.70 -39.98
C MET A 1 -37.71 28.60 -38.95
N PHE A 2 -37.68 28.99 -37.68
CA PHE A 2 -37.32 28.17 -36.52
C PHE A 2 -38.36 27.10 -36.15
N SER A 3 -37.86 26.04 -35.50
CA SER A 3 -38.49 25.29 -34.40
C SER A 3 -39.61 24.30 -34.74
N ARG A 4 -39.43 23.02 -34.35
CA ARG A 4 -40.13 22.36 -33.22
C ARG A 4 -39.90 20.82 -33.32
N ILE A 5 -39.19 20.19 -32.39
CA ILE A 5 -39.57 19.67 -31.05
C ILE A 5 -39.40 18.14 -31.09
N ALA A 6 -38.68 17.68 -30.07
CA ALA A 6 -38.34 16.31 -29.72
C ALA A 6 -39.54 15.36 -29.58
N MET A 7 -39.29 14.08 -29.85
CA MET A 7 -40.02 12.98 -29.21
C MET A 7 -39.01 12.09 -28.49
N ALA A 8 -39.10 12.13 -27.17
CA ALA A 8 -38.48 11.19 -26.27
C ALA A 8 -39.28 9.88 -26.25
N ALA A 9 -38.59 8.74 -26.22
CA ALA A 9 -39.11 7.52 -25.65
C ALA A 9 -38.08 7.04 -24.64
N ALA A 10 -38.37 7.32 -23.36
CA ALA A 10 -37.61 6.86 -22.22
C ALA A 10 -37.77 5.34 -22.07
N ALA A 11 -36.66 4.63 -22.05
CA ALA A 11 -36.60 3.26 -21.55
C ALA A 11 -35.25 3.06 -20.85
N ALA A 12 -35.30 2.45 -19.67
CA ALA A 12 -34.22 2.14 -18.74
C ALA A 12 -33.70 3.37 -17.95
N LEU A 13 -33.63 3.39 -16.62
CA LEU A 13 -33.48 2.31 -15.65
C LEU A 13 -34.39 2.52 -14.43
N LEU A 14 -35.20 1.51 -14.12
CA LEU A 14 -35.54 1.23 -12.73
C LEU A 14 -34.30 0.59 -12.10
N VAL A 15 -33.34 1.42 -11.66
CA VAL A 15 -32.37 0.95 -10.67
C VAL A 15 -33.17 0.83 -9.39
N GLY A 16 -33.49 -0.40 -9.00
CA GLY A 16 -33.99 -0.66 -7.66
C GLY A 16 -32.96 -0.08 -6.70
N THR A 17 -33.35 0.93 -5.94
CA THR A 17 -32.60 1.39 -4.77
C THR A 17 -32.78 0.31 -3.71
N GLY A 18 -32.04 -0.79 -3.86
CA GLY A 18 -31.72 -1.63 -2.72
C GLY A 18 -31.06 -0.71 -1.70
N ALA A 19 -31.56 -0.71 -0.47
CA ALA A 19 -30.86 -0.07 0.63
C ALA A 19 -29.58 -0.87 0.86
N HIS A 20 -28.51 -0.52 0.15
CA HIS A 20 -27.17 -0.98 0.49
C HIS A 20 -26.86 -0.36 1.85
N ALA A 21 -26.44 -1.21 2.81
CA ALA A 21 -25.93 -0.73 4.08
C ALA A 21 -24.77 0.24 3.83
N ALA A 22 -24.59 1.20 4.73
CA ALA A 22 -23.51 2.16 4.56
C ALA A 22 -22.16 1.42 4.58
N PRO A 23 -21.18 1.84 3.76
CA PRO A 23 -19.87 1.24 3.82
C PRO A 23 -19.20 1.60 5.14
N LEU A 24 -18.51 0.62 5.74
CA LEU A 24 -17.62 0.81 6.88
C LEU A 24 -16.73 2.03 6.66
N GLN A 25 -16.44 2.75 7.74
CA GLN A 25 -15.41 3.79 7.74
C GLN A 25 -14.29 3.38 8.68
N ALA A 26 -13.08 3.21 8.13
CA ALA A 26 -11.88 2.98 8.91
C ALA A 26 -11.65 4.15 9.88
N THR A 27 -11.17 3.85 11.08
CA THR A 27 -11.00 4.83 12.15
C THR A 27 -9.55 5.32 12.23
N ALA A 28 -9.35 6.46 12.88
CA ALA A 28 -8.04 7.04 13.13
C ALA A 28 -7.27 6.21 14.18
N SER A 29 -6.63 5.13 13.73
CA SER A 29 -6.16 4.06 14.59
C SER A 29 -4.68 3.71 14.42
N ILE A 30 -3.91 4.64 13.84
CA ILE A 30 -2.45 4.56 13.73
C ILE A 30 -1.81 5.05 15.02
N PHE A 31 -1.00 4.21 15.68
CA PHE A 31 -0.31 4.58 16.92
C PHE A 31 0.83 5.57 16.66
N ASN A 32 0.86 6.67 17.41
CA ASN A 32 1.88 7.72 17.25
C ASN A 32 2.86 7.84 18.44
N GLY A 33 2.78 6.93 19.41
CA GLY A 33 3.59 6.93 20.63
C GLY A 33 2.91 7.55 21.86
N SER A 34 1.86 8.34 21.67
CA SER A 34 1.08 8.96 22.76
C SER A 34 -0.43 8.70 22.65
N GLY A 35 -0.89 8.16 21.53
CA GLY A 35 -2.28 7.80 21.25
C GLY A 35 -2.44 7.31 19.82
N TYR A 36 -3.64 7.51 19.27
CA TYR A 36 -4.01 7.06 17.92
C TYR A 36 -4.45 8.24 17.05
N GLY A 37 -4.15 8.16 15.75
CA GLY A 37 -4.51 9.18 14.77
C GLY A 37 -4.66 8.60 13.37
N SER A 38 -4.95 9.46 12.38
CA SER A 38 -5.07 9.07 10.97
C SER A 38 -3.74 9.09 10.23
N SER A 39 -2.65 9.47 10.89
CA SER A 39 -1.31 9.46 10.29
C SER A 39 -0.21 9.39 11.34
N TYR A 40 0.96 8.92 10.91
CA TYR A 40 2.21 8.96 11.65
C TYR A 40 3.38 9.18 10.68
N ALA A 41 4.31 10.06 11.05
CA ALA A 41 5.57 10.23 10.35
C ALA A 41 6.71 10.34 11.36
N GLY A 42 7.73 9.49 11.22
CA GLY A 42 8.84 9.47 12.16
C GLY A 42 9.67 8.19 12.12
N PRO A 43 10.53 7.97 13.12
CA PRO A 43 11.30 6.74 13.24
C PRO A 43 10.41 5.49 13.28
N GLY A 44 10.84 4.43 12.58
CA GLY A 44 10.27 3.09 12.73
C GLY A 44 11.12 2.19 13.63
N GLY A 45 10.62 1.00 13.95
CA GLY A 45 11.34 0.02 14.77
C GLY A 45 11.09 0.12 16.28
N THR A 46 11.68 -0.84 17.01
CA THR A 46 11.31 -1.23 18.38
C THR A 46 11.65 -0.18 19.45
N THR A 47 10.72 0.73 19.77
CA THR A 47 10.38 1.28 21.11
C THR A 47 9.45 2.49 20.97
N SER A 48 8.35 2.61 21.73
CA SER A 48 8.29 2.97 23.17
C SER A 48 6.82 2.94 23.67
N PRO A 49 6.53 2.89 25.00
CA PRO A 49 6.90 1.90 26.01
C PRO A 49 5.75 0.87 26.17
N GLY A 50 6.01 -0.43 25.96
CA GLY A 50 5.05 -1.51 26.27
C GLY A 50 4.60 -2.41 25.13
N ASN A 51 5.49 -2.77 24.18
CA ASN A 51 5.21 -3.63 23.01
C ASN A 51 4.41 -3.00 21.85
N ALA A 52 4.19 -1.68 21.83
CA ALA A 52 3.56 -1.00 20.70
C ALA A 52 4.59 -0.45 19.70
N ALA A 53 4.45 -0.79 18.41
CA ALA A 53 5.30 -0.26 17.35
C ALA A 53 4.75 1.08 16.83
N LEU A 54 5.59 2.11 16.75
CA LEU A 54 5.21 3.41 16.18
C LEU A 54 4.71 3.22 14.74
N GLY A 55 3.56 3.77 14.39
CA GLY A 55 2.95 3.67 13.07
C GLY A 55 2.24 2.35 12.75
N TRP A 56 2.12 1.41 13.69
CA TRP A 56 1.21 0.27 13.48
C TRP A 56 -0.26 0.71 13.54
N VAL A 57 -1.16 -0.12 13.06
CA VAL A 57 -2.62 0.09 13.12
C VAL A 57 -3.20 -0.91 14.11
N VAL A 58 -4.07 -0.44 15.00
CA VAL A 58 -4.88 -1.25 15.93
C VAL A 58 -6.35 -1.01 15.59
N ASP A 59 -7.23 -1.99 15.79
CA ASP A 59 -8.62 -2.04 15.33
C ASP A 59 -8.76 -1.96 13.80
N GLY A 60 -8.19 -0.95 13.14
CA GLY A 60 -8.32 -0.74 11.68
C GLY A 60 -9.72 -0.28 11.25
N GLY A 61 -10.74 -0.52 12.06
CA GLY A 61 -12.15 -0.28 11.80
C GLY A 61 -12.90 -1.61 11.86
N ASN A 62 -13.71 -1.77 12.89
CA ASN A 62 -14.49 -2.98 13.17
C ASN A 62 -13.63 -4.23 13.42
N GLY A 63 -12.57 -4.12 14.23
CA GLY A 63 -11.81 -5.27 14.72
C GLY A 63 -10.70 -5.80 13.81
N ALA A 64 -10.65 -5.33 12.56
CA ALA A 64 -9.75 -5.82 11.50
C ALA A 64 -8.27 -6.05 11.85
N PHE A 65 -7.71 -5.31 12.81
CA PHE A 65 -6.29 -5.42 13.17
C PHE A 65 -6.05 -5.39 14.68
N ASP A 66 -5.40 -6.40 15.24
CA ASP A 66 -4.84 -6.30 16.60
C ASP A 66 -3.53 -5.49 16.62
N ALA A 67 -2.76 -5.60 15.53
CA ALA A 67 -1.47 -4.94 15.35
C ALA A 67 -0.97 -5.10 13.91
N PHE A 68 -1.32 -4.17 13.02
CA PHE A 68 -0.96 -4.26 11.61
C PHE A 68 0.16 -3.28 11.19
N GLY A 69 1.09 -3.78 10.39
CA GLY A 69 2.05 -2.98 9.65
C GLY A 69 3.26 -2.54 10.45
N PHE A 70 4.09 -3.50 10.85
CA PHE A 70 5.39 -3.25 11.46
C PHE A 70 6.41 -4.36 11.13
N TYR A 71 7.70 -4.10 11.38
CA TYR A 71 8.77 -5.06 11.09
C TYR A 71 9.10 -5.90 12.33
N ASN A 72 8.43 -7.05 12.48
CA ASN A 72 8.46 -7.88 13.69
C ASN A 72 9.81 -8.57 13.97
N SER A 73 10.69 -8.64 12.96
CA SER A 73 12.02 -9.24 13.05
C SER A 73 13.13 -8.18 13.24
N GLY A 74 12.76 -6.90 13.36
CA GLY A 74 13.69 -5.78 13.33
C GLY A 74 14.20 -5.46 11.92
N THR A 75 15.20 -4.58 11.84
CA THR A 75 15.69 -3.99 10.58
C THR A 75 17.15 -4.34 10.27
N ALA A 76 17.73 -5.31 10.99
CA ALA A 76 19.11 -5.78 10.81
C ALA A 76 20.17 -4.65 10.82
N GLY A 77 19.97 -3.61 11.63
CA GLY A 77 20.89 -2.48 11.77
C GLY A 77 20.65 -1.33 10.80
N LEU A 78 19.63 -1.42 9.93
CA LEU A 78 19.17 -0.31 9.11
C LEU A 78 18.37 0.69 9.96
N THR A 79 18.55 1.98 9.69
CA THR A 79 17.69 3.02 10.27
C THR A 79 16.39 3.08 9.49
N GLN A 80 15.25 2.85 10.16
CA GLN A 80 13.93 2.98 9.56
C GLN A 80 13.33 4.36 9.85
N THR A 81 12.84 5.01 8.80
CA THR A 81 11.87 6.11 8.90
C THR A 81 10.60 5.65 8.21
N ARG A 82 9.43 6.00 8.76
CA ARG A 82 8.15 5.58 8.21
C ARG A 82 7.16 6.72 8.13
N GLN A 83 6.31 6.66 7.12
CA GLN A 83 5.17 7.51 6.87
C GLN A 83 3.95 6.60 6.68
N VAL A 84 2.99 6.71 7.57
CA VAL A 84 1.79 5.87 7.61
C VAL A 84 0.57 6.77 7.61
N GLU A 85 -0.40 6.48 6.74
CA GLU A 85 -1.63 7.27 6.64
C GLU A 85 -2.86 6.38 6.45
N LEU A 86 -3.96 6.77 7.08
CA LEU A 86 -5.28 6.41 6.65
C LEU A 86 -5.71 7.40 5.57
N LEU A 87 -5.71 6.93 4.33
CA LEU A 87 -6.14 7.67 3.15
C LEU A 87 -7.66 7.53 2.95
N SER A 88 -8.22 8.38 2.08
CA SER A 88 -9.64 8.34 1.74
C SER A 88 -10.08 6.96 1.22
N GLY A 89 -11.26 6.49 1.63
CA GLY A 89 -11.79 5.20 1.18
C GLY A 89 -11.09 4.00 1.83
N ASN A 90 -10.84 4.06 3.15
CA ASN A 90 -10.36 2.94 3.98
C ASN A 90 -9.03 2.32 3.55
N VAL A 91 -8.12 3.11 2.99
CA VAL A 91 -6.78 2.62 2.58
C VAL A 91 -5.75 3.08 3.60
N PHE A 92 -5.16 2.14 4.33
CA PHE A 92 -3.93 2.37 5.05
C PHE A 92 -2.74 2.26 4.10
N ARG A 93 -1.86 3.26 4.10
CA ARG A 93 -0.59 3.25 3.37
C ARG A 93 0.57 3.21 4.36
N PHE A 94 1.56 2.38 4.06
CA PHE A 94 2.80 2.27 4.82
C PHE A 94 3.97 2.50 3.87
N PHE A 95 4.60 3.66 3.97
CA PHE A 95 5.83 3.98 3.27
C PHE A 95 6.99 3.94 4.27
N ASP A 96 7.86 2.94 4.13
CA ASP A 96 9.00 2.72 5.03
C ASP A 96 10.32 2.88 4.28
N SER A 97 11.20 3.77 4.74
CA SER A 97 12.54 3.98 4.22
C SER A 97 13.59 3.39 5.14
N PHE A 98 14.53 2.64 4.58
CA PHE A 98 15.63 1.98 5.27
C PHE A 98 16.95 2.54 4.79
N ALA A 99 17.68 3.20 5.69
CA ALA A 99 18.99 3.77 5.41
C ALA A 99 20.11 2.88 5.98
N ASN A 100 21.12 2.59 5.16
CA ASN A 100 22.35 1.97 5.63
C ASN A 100 23.39 3.04 5.96
N THR A 101 23.52 3.36 7.24
CA THR A 101 24.49 4.35 7.75
C THR A 101 25.84 3.73 8.11
N SER A 102 26.02 2.42 7.91
CA SER A 102 27.26 1.70 8.19
C SER A 102 28.27 1.84 7.04
N SER A 103 29.45 1.23 7.21
CA SER A 103 30.49 1.17 6.18
C SER A 103 30.47 -0.11 5.35
N GLN A 104 29.51 -1.03 5.58
CA GLN A 104 29.41 -2.32 4.89
C GLN A 104 28.07 -2.46 4.19
N VAL A 105 28.01 -3.27 3.13
CA VAL A 105 26.73 -3.66 2.52
C VAL A 105 25.92 -4.47 3.53
N ILE A 106 24.65 -4.14 3.71
CA ILE A 106 23.72 -4.93 4.53
C ILE A 106 22.83 -5.74 3.60
N THR A 107 22.96 -7.06 3.65
CA THR A 107 22.05 -8.01 2.99
C THR A 107 21.18 -8.65 4.04
N THR A 108 19.86 -8.47 3.96
CA THR A 108 18.91 -8.93 4.98
C THR A 108 17.53 -9.21 4.38
N THR A 109 16.65 -9.78 5.19
CA THR A 109 15.21 -9.86 4.89
C THR A 109 14.44 -8.98 5.85
N LEU A 110 13.68 -8.03 5.28
CA LEU A 110 12.75 -7.19 6.03
C LEU A 110 11.38 -7.88 6.02
N ASN A 111 10.83 -8.16 7.19
CA ASN A 111 9.54 -8.85 7.34
C ASN A 111 8.47 -7.87 7.81
N PHE A 112 7.67 -7.35 6.88
CA PHE A 112 6.49 -6.56 7.20
C PHE A 112 5.39 -7.50 7.70
N PHE A 113 4.85 -7.22 8.87
CA PHE A 113 3.93 -8.10 9.58
C PHE A 113 2.65 -7.37 9.97
N GLY A 114 1.55 -8.10 10.00
CA GLY A 114 0.32 -7.68 10.67
C GLY A 114 -0.39 -8.84 11.37
N ASN A 115 -0.90 -8.55 12.56
CA ASN A 115 -1.88 -9.37 13.28
C ASN A 115 -3.29 -8.91 12.87
N LEU A 116 -4.08 -9.83 12.34
CA LEU A 116 -5.37 -9.59 11.67
C LEU A 116 -6.59 -9.74 12.60
N GLY A 117 -6.40 -10.03 13.89
CA GLY A 117 -7.51 -10.24 14.83
C GLY A 117 -7.39 -11.59 15.55
N SER A 118 -8.35 -11.97 16.39
CA SER A 118 -8.21 -13.12 17.31
C SER A 118 -9.21 -14.26 17.20
N ASP A 119 -10.15 -14.24 16.25
CA ASP A 119 -11.35 -15.07 16.38
C ASP A 119 -11.59 -16.09 15.23
N GLY A 120 -10.67 -16.20 14.24
CA GLY A 120 -10.92 -16.95 13.00
C GLY A 120 -9.69 -17.50 12.25
N ASP A 121 -9.88 -18.53 11.42
CA ASP A 121 -8.96 -18.84 10.31
C ASP A 121 -9.14 -17.76 9.21
N GLU A 122 -8.16 -17.59 8.33
CA GLU A 122 -8.27 -16.67 7.19
C GLU A 122 -8.81 -17.38 5.94
N LEU A 123 -9.95 -16.93 5.41
CA LEU A 123 -10.43 -17.33 4.09
C LEU A 123 -9.73 -16.51 3.01
N VAL A 124 -8.87 -17.17 2.23
CA VAL A 124 -8.15 -16.52 1.15
C VAL A 124 -8.94 -16.61 -0.15
N HIS A 125 -9.38 -15.46 -0.66
CA HIS A 125 -10.12 -15.33 -1.92
C HIS A 125 -9.21 -15.04 -3.12
N TYR A 126 -8.08 -14.37 -2.89
CA TYR A 126 -7.10 -14.04 -3.92
C TYR A 126 -5.69 -14.00 -3.33
N ASN A 127 -4.70 -14.56 -4.02
CA ASN A 127 -3.30 -14.49 -3.60
C ASN A 127 -2.37 -14.59 -4.82
N GLN A 128 -2.10 -13.47 -5.47
CA GLN A 128 -1.24 -13.41 -6.66
C GLN A 128 -0.58 -12.02 -6.80
N ASN A 129 0.63 -11.99 -7.36
CA ASN A 129 1.31 -10.77 -7.81
C ASN A 129 1.37 -9.64 -6.75
N GLY A 130 1.65 -10.00 -5.49
CA GLY A 130 1.77 -9.04 -4.40
C GLY A 130 0.45 -8.55 -3.80
N LEU A 131 -0.69 -9.10 -4.22
CA LEU A 131 -2.00 -8.88 -3.61
C LEU A 131 -2.51 -10.15 -2.93
N VAL A 132 -2.90 -10.02 -1.66
CA VAL A 132 -3.71 -10.99 -0.93
C VAL A 132 -5.07 -10.36 -0.61
N VAL A 133 -6.16 -11.07 -0.90
CA VAL A 133 -7.52 -10.73 -0.47
C VAL A 133 -8.00 -11.84 0.45
N SER A 134 -8.36 -11.47 1.67
CA SER A 134 -8.86 -12.39 2.68
C SER A 134 -9.92 -11.77 3.57
N CYS A 135 -10.63 -12.62 4.30
CA CYS A 135 -11.51 -12.23 5.39
C CYS A 135 -11.42 -13.30 6.49
N GLU A 136 -11.82 -12.93 7.70
CA GLU A 136 -12.04 -13.86 8.81
C GLU A 136 -13.04 -14.96 8.39
N ASP A 137 -12.79 -16.23 8.71
CA ASP A 137 -13.75 -17.33 8.55
C ASP A 137 -14.77 -17.35 9.70
N ASP A 138 -16.06 -17.43 9.38
CA ASP A 138 -17.15 -17.62 10.36
C ASP A 138 -17.29 -19.07 10.87
N TRP A 139 -16.30 -19.93 10.58
CA TRP A 139 -16.28 -21.37 10.80
C TRP A 139 -17.27 -22.18 9.95
N THR A 140 -17.89 -21.54 8.96
CA THR A 140 -18.77 -22.19 7.99
C THR A 140 -18.28 -22.02 6.55
N GLY A 141 -17.11 -21.40 6.35
CA GLY A 141 -16.51 -21.12 5.05
C GLY A 141 -17.06 -19.84 4.41
N HIS A 142 -17.55 -18.91 5.23
CA HIS A 142 -18.00 -17.58 4.81
C HIS A 142 -17.24 -16.49 5.58
N CYS A 143 -17.21 -15.28 5.04
CA CYS A 143 -16.59 -14.16 5.75
C CYS A 143 -17.35 -13.88 7.05
N GLY A 144 -16.59 -13.70 8.13
CA GLY A 144 -17.04 -13.40 9.49
C GLY A 144 -17.47 -11.96 9.69
N SER A 145 -17.22 -11.41 10.87
CA SER A 145 -17.62 -10.04 11.20
C SER A 145 -16.60 -8.99 10.74
N ASP A 146 -15.34 -9.40 10.61
CA ASP A 146 -14.26 -8.47 10.27
C ASP A 146 -14.30 -8.08 8.78
N PRO A 147 -13.83 -6.88 8.43
CA PRO A 147 -13.84 -6.43 7.04
C PRO A 147 -13.00 -7.33 6.13
N VAL A 148 -13.41 -7.44 4.86
CA VAL A 148 -12.56 -8.04 3.83
C VAL A 148 -11.33 -7.15 3.61
N LEU A 149 -10.17 -7.78 3.66
CA LEU A 149 -8.88 -7.15 3.51
C LEU A 149 -8.40 -7.25 2.05
N ALA A 150 -7.82 -6.16 1.53
CA ALA A 150 -6.90 -6.24 0.40
C ALA A 150 -5.52 -5.76 0.83
N LEU A 151 -4.56 -6.68 0.88
CA LEU A 151 -3.20 -6.47 1.37
C LEU A 151 -2.25 -6.44 0.18
N VAL A 152 -1.63 -5.28 -0.06
CA VAL A 152 -0.82 -5.02 -1.26
C VAL A 152 0.63 -4.78 -0.88
N SER A 153 1.54 -5.52 -1.51
CA SER A 153 2.97 -5.56 -1.17
C SER A 153 3.93 -5.19 -2.31
N GLY A 154 3.39 -4.69 -3.42
CA GLY A 154 4.18 -4.29 -4.59
C GLY A 154 3.83 -5.06 -5.85
N ASN A 155 4.26 -4.56 -7.01
CA ASN A 155 3.87 -5.08 -8.33
C ASN A 155 5.02 -5.69 -9.14
N ASN A 156 6.24 -5.73 -8.60
CA ASN A 156 7.43 -6.21 -9.30
C ASN A 156 7.98 -7.55 -8.77
N GLY A 157 7.27 -8.18 -7.83
CA GLY A 157 7.64 -9.48 -7.26
C GLY A 157 8.71 -9.45 -6.16
N LEU A 158 9.16 -8.26 -5.72
CA LEU A 158 10.09 -8.15 -4.59
C LEU A 158 9.46 -8.63 -3.27
N GLY A 159 8.19 -8.32 -3.05
CA GLY A 159 7.43 -8.73 -1.87
C GLY A 159 6.94 -10.17 -1.99
N MET A 160 7.33 -11.02 -1.04
CA MET A 160 6.83 -12.39 -0.90
C MET A 160 5.81 -12.46 0.22
N ALA A 161 4.54 -12.28 -0.14
CA ALA A 161 3.43 -12.30 0.81
C ALA A 161 3.04 -13.73 1.21
N SER A 162 2.64 -13.88 2.48
CA SER A 162 2.09 -15.09 3.06
C SER A 162 1.02 -14.70 4.07
N ILE A 163 0.02 -15.55 4.20
CA ILE A 163 -1.06 -15.39 5.16
C ILE A 163 -1.27 -16.74 5.86
N SER A 164 -1.45 -16.67 7.17
CA SER A 164 -1.82 -17.78 8.04
C SER A 164 -2.94 -17.29 8.95
N PRO A 165 -3.56 -18.16 9.78
CA PRO A 165 -4.55 -17.72 10.75
C PRO A 165 -4.02 -16.53 11.56
N ASP A 166 -4.85 -15.49 11.67
CA ASP A 166 -4.62 -14.21 12.33
C ASP A 166 -3.41 -13.39 11.82
N ARG A 167 -2.73 -13.79 10.74
CA ARG A 167 -1.40 -13.24 10.45
C ARG A 167 -1.13 -13.05 8.97
N TYR A 168 -0.71 -11.83 8.67
CA TYR A 168 -0.08 -11.47 7.41
C TYR A 168 1.42 -11.26 7.57
N ASN A 169 2.20 -11.76 6.62
CA ASN A 169 3.62 -11.49 6.55
C ASN A 169 4.08 -11.30 5.11
N VAL A 170 4.92 -10.28 4.88
CA VAL A 170 5.63 -10.08 3.61
C VAL A 170 7.11 -10.00 3.88
N SER A 171 7.86 -10.87 3.21
CA SER A 171 9.32 -10.83 3.21
C SER A 171 9.85 -10.06 2.01
N PHE A 172 10.81 -9.17 2.26
CA PHE A 172 11.58 -8.44 1.24
C PHE A 172 13.06 -8.74 1.43
N SER A 173 13.65 -9.53 0.52
CA SER A 173 15.11 -9.76 0.51
C SER A 173 15.80 -8.57 -0.15
N VAL A 174 16.62 -7.85 0.61
CA VAL A 174 17.25 -6.59 0.17
C VAL A 174 18.75 -6.62 0.39
N SER A 175 19.46 -5.84 -0.41
CA SER A 175 20.88 -5.53 -0.24
C SER A 175 21.08 -4.04 -0.42
N ILE A 176 21.51 -3.34 0.63
CA ILE A 176 21.63 -1.87 0.65
C ILE A 176 23.09 -1.50 0.89
N ALA A 177 23.71 -0.75 -0.03
CA ALA A 177 25.11 -0.36 0.10
C ALA A 177 25.29 0.76 1.14
N PRO A 178 26.53 0.99 1.63
CA PRO A 178 26.82 2.11 2.52
C PRO A 178 26.34 3.45 1.96
N GLY A 179 25.55 4.19 2.74
CA GLY A 179 25.01 5.49 2.36
C GLY A 179 23.75 5.46 1.49
N GLU A 180 23.26 4.28 1.10
CA GLU A 180 22.04 4.14 0.31
C GLU A 180 20.78 4.09 1.19
N VAL A 181 19.66 4.43 0.55
CA VAL A 181 18.31 4.32 1.10
C VAL A 181 17.47 3.49 0.15
N LEU A 182 16.72 2.55 0.71
CA LEU A 182 15.70 1.77 0.00
C LEU A 182 14.37 1.99 0.68
N SER A 183 13.31 2.22 -0.08
CA SER A 183 11.96 2.38 0.44
C SER A 183 11.02 1.27 -0.03
N LEU A 184 10.09 0.89 0.84
CA LEU A 184 9.05 -0.10 0.59
C LEU A 184 7.68 0.56 0.81
N LEU A 185 6.74 0.24 -0.07
CA LEU A 185 5.36 0.73 -0.01
C LEU A 185 4.40 -0.44 0.14
N ASN A 186 3.63 -0.47 1.23
CA ASN A 186 2.58 -1.47 1.45
C ASN A 186 1.24 -0.77 1.63
N PHE A 187 0.16 -1.45 1.28
CA PHE A 187 -1.20 -0.99 1.54
C PHE A 187 -2.03 -2.07 2.23
N ALA A 188 -2.99 -1.62 3.02
CA ALA A 188 -4.12 -2.44 3.47
C ALA A 188 -5.40 -1.67 3.20
N TYR A 189 -6.37 -2.29 2.53
CA TYR A 189 -7.69 -1.73 2.30
C TYR A 189 -8.75 -2.59 3.00
N LEU A 190 -9.76 -1.93 3.56
CA LEU A 190 -10.87 -2.55 4.29
C LEU A 190 -12.19 -2.35 3.54
N ALA A 191 -12.83 -3.45 3.17
CA ALA A 191 -14.18 -3.48 2.60
C ALA A 191 -15.15 -4.22 3.54
N SER A 192 -16.18 -3.53 3.98
CA SER A 192 -17.34 -4.13 4.63
C SER A 192 -18.50 -3.17 4.48
N ASP A 193 -19.71 -3.71 4.46
CA ASP A 193 -20.90 -2.95 4.81
C ASP A 193 -21.14 -2.99 6.34
N GLU A 194 -22.08 -2.17 6.84
CA GLU A 194 -22.44 -2.14 8.27
C GLU A 194 -23.06 -3.45 8.80
N ASN A 195 -23.53 -4.35 7.94
CA ASN A 195 -24.11 -5.64 8.32
C ASN A 195 -23.09 -6.79 8.29
N GLY A 196 -21.87 -6.54 7.83
CA GLY A 196 -20.78 -7.49 7.71
C GLY A 196 -20.39 -7.78 6.26
N PRO A 197 -19.18 -8.32 6.02
CA PRO A 197 -18.66 -8.58 4.69
C PRO A 197 -19.50 -9.58 3.88
N GLY A 198 -19.76 -9.23 2.61
CA GLY A 198 -20.36 -10.11 1.62
C GLY A 198 -19.48 -10.37 0.40
N ALA A 199 -20.02 -11.10 -0.58
CA ALA A 199 -19.32 -11.36 -1.84
C ALA A 199 -18.99 -10.08 -2.63
N ASP A 200 -19.83 -9.04 -2.49
CA ASP A 200 -19.58 -7.73 -3.10
C ASP A 200 -18.38 -7.02 -2.47
N ASP A 201 -18.15 -7.18 -1.16
CA ASP A 201 -16.97 -6.65 -0.46
C ASP A 201 -15.69 -7.37 -0.89
N VAL A 202 -15.75 -8.69 -1.10
CA VAL A 202 -14.63 -9.45 -1.69
C VAL A 202 -14.28 -8.93 -3.09
N ALA A 203 -15.28 -8.71 -3.94
CA ALA A 203 -15.06 -8.17 -5.27
C ALA A 203 -14.49 -6.73 -5.22
N LEU A 204 -14.98 -5.90 -4.29
CA LEU A 204 -14.50 -4.54 -4.09
C LEU A 204 -13.06 -4.50 -3.56
N ALA A 205 -12.74 -5.35 -2.58
CA ALA A 205 -11.39 -5.51 -2.05
C ALA A 205 -10.41 -5.94 -3.14
N GLN A 206 -10.77 -6.96 -3.92
CA GLN A 206 -9.95 -7.41 -5.04
C GLN A 206 -9.76 -6.31 -6.10
N ALA A 207 -10.83 -5.63 -6.52
CA ALA A 207 -10.73 -4.56 -7.52
C ALA A 207 -9.87 -3.40 -7.02
N THR A 208 -10.02 -3.00 -5.76
CA THR A 208 -9.24 -1.92 -5.14
C THR A 208 -7.77 -2.31 -4.99
N GLY A 209 -7.49 -3.54 -4.55
CA GLY A 209 -6.13 -4.07 -4.46
C GLY A 209 -5.41 -4.11 -5.82
N LEU A 210 -6.10 -4.54 -6.87
CA LEU A 210 -5.57 -4.53 -8.24
C LEU A 210 -5.33 -3.10 -8.73
N ALA A 211 -6.21 -2.15 -8.41
CA ALA A 211 -6.01 -0.73 -8.75
C ALA A 211 -4.78 -0.15 -8.03
N LEU A 212 -4.53 -0.52 -6.78
CA LEU A 212 -3.33 -0.10 -6.03
C LEU A 212 -2.03 -0.70 -6.57
N LEU A 213 -2.08 -1.91 -7.16
CA LEU A 213 -0.93 -2.49 -7.86
C LEU A 213 -0.59 -1.74 -9.15
N ASP A 214 -1.61 -1.34 -9.92
CA ASP A 214 -1.44 -0.64 -11.21
C ASP A 214 -1.08 0.85 -11.02
N ALA A 215 -1.78 1.52 -10.10
CA ALA A 215 -1.63 2.93 -9.80
C ALA A 215 -1.53 3.14 -8.27
N PRO A 216 -0.34 2.94 -7.67
CA PRO A 216 -0.16 3.12 -6.24
C PRO A 216 -0.48 4.56 -5.82
N ARG A 217 -1.05 4.71 -4.62
CA ARG A 217 -1.37 6.02 -4.05
C ARG A 217 -0.13 6.69 -3.47
N LEU A 218 0.43 7.62 -4.22
CA LEU A 218 1.71 8.29 -3.92
C LEU A 218 1.55 9.72 -3.39
N GLU A 219 0.32 10.18 -3.13
CA GLU A 219 0.08 11.55 -2.65
C GLU A 219 0.86 11.86 -1.37
N GLY A 220 1.47 13.04 -1.30
CA GLY A 220 2.26 13.46 -0.13
C GLY A 220 3.65 12.83 -0.01
N LEU A 221 4.08 12.00 -0.96
CA LEU A 221 5.48 11.55 -1.08
C LEU A 221 6.28 12.47 -2.00
N SER A 222 7.54 12.77 -1.64
CA SER A 222 8.46 13.58 -2.44
C SER A 222 9.07 12.78 -3.59
N ALA A 223 9.63 13.47 -4.58
CA ALA A 223 10.34 12.82 -5.68
C ALA A 223 11.54 11.99 -5.18
N GLU A 224 12.25 12.47 -4.17
CA GLU A 224 13.38 11.78 -3.54
C GLU A 224 12.93 10.50 -2.82
N GLN A 225 11.77 10.53 -2.15
CA GLN A 225 11.19 9.33 -1.55
C GLN A 225 10.85 8.31 -2.64
N LEU A 226 10.18 8.74 -3.71
CA LEU A 226 9.78 7.86 -4.82
C LEU A 226 10.99 7.27 -5.57
N ALA A 227 12.09 8.00 -5.71
CA ALA A 227 13.31 7.52 -6.34
C ALA A 227 13.98 6.34 -5.61
N THR A 228 13.63 6.10 -4.34
CA THR A 228 14.15 4.98 -3.54
C THR A 228 13.16 3.81 -3.44
N LEU A 229 11.96 3.92 -4.02
CA LEU A 229 10.92 2.91 -3.93
C LEU A 229 11.30 1.65 -4.70
N ALA A 230 11.41 0.51 -4.00
CA ALA A 230 11.99 -0.71 -4.56
C ALA A 230 10.97 -1.79 -4.95
N ASN A 231 9.79 -1.82 -4.34
CA ASN A 231 8.79 -2.88 -4.58
C ASN A 231 7.72 -2.50 -5.61
N TYR A 232 7.86 -1.37 -6.29
CA TYR A 232 7.00 -0.97 -7.40
C TYR A 232 7.80 -0.62 -8.64
N THR A 233 7.32 -1.06 -9.80
CA THR A 233 7.68 -0.49 -11.10
C THR A 233 6.65 0.59 -11.42
N LEU A 234 7.07 1.85 -11.40
CA LEU A 234 6.20 2.98 -11.71
C LEU A 234 6.18 3.22 -13.22
N ALA A 235 4.99 3.33 -13.81
CA ALA A 235 4.81 3.49 -15.26
C ALA A 235 5.40 4.80 -15.85
N ASN A 236 5.91 5.70 -14.99
CA ASN A 236 6.39 7.04 -15.35
C ASN A 236 7.83 7.30 -14.88
N GLU A 237 8.77 6.40 -15.10
CA GLU A 237 10.19 6.79 -15.09
C GLU A 237 10.46 7.71 -16.30
N VAL A 238 10.16 9.00 -16.13
CA VAL A 238 10.67 10.06 -16.99
C VAL A 238 12.19 10.06 -16.84
N PRO A 239 12.99 10.00 -17.93
CA PRO A 239 14.43 10.09 -17.81
C PRO A 239 14.81 11.30 -16.98
N GLU A 240 15.62 11.09 -15.95
CA GLU A 240 16.10 12.13 -15.05
C GLU A 240 16.47 13.41 -15.84
N PRO A 241 16.13 14.62 -15.36
CA PRO A 241 16.44 15.88 -16.05
C PRO A 241 17.92 16.00 -16.44
N SER A 242 18.80 15.39 -15.63
CA SER A 242 20.23 15.28 -15.88
C SER A 242 20.57 14.45 -17.13
N GLY A 243 19.84 13.36 -17.38
CA GLY A 243 19.96 12.52 -18.58
C GLY A 243 19.54 13.25 -19.85
N MET A 244 18.43 14.01 -19.79
CA MET A 244 18.01 14.86 -20.91
C MET A 244 19.00 16.02 -21.17
N ALA A 245 19.51 16.66 -20.11
CA ALA A 245 20.50 17.72 -20.23
C ALA A 245 21.81 17.20 -20.83
N LEU A 246 22.28 16.01 -20.41
CA LEU A 246 23.47 15.36 -20.97
C LEU A 246 23.28 14.95 -22.42
N MET A 247 22.11 14.42 -22.78
CA MET A 247 21.78 14.05 -24.16
C MET A 247 21.74 15.30 -25.07
N LEU A 248 21.09 16.37 -24.63
CA LEU A 248 21.03 17.64 -25.38
C LEU A 248 22.42 18.27 -25.52
N ALA A 249 23.24 18.25 -24.47
CA ALA A 249 24.62 18.71 -24.52
C ALA A 249 25.49 17.87 -25.47
N GLY A 250 25.31 16.55 -25.47
CA GLY A 250 25.99 15.63 -26.39
C GLY A 250 25.63 15.88 -27.85
N LEU A 251 24.33 16.07 -28.15
CA LEU A 251 23.85 16.39 -29.50
C LEU A 251 24.34 17.77 -29.97
N ALA A 252 24.35 18.77 -29.10
CA ALA A 252 24.88 20.10 -29.41
C ALA A 252 26.38 20.06 -29.70
N ALA A 253 27.16 19.29 -28.93
CA ALA A 253 28.60 19.12 -29.15
C ALA A 253 28.90 18.41 -30.48
N LEU A 254 28.13 17.38 -30.84
CA LEU A 254 28.26 16.67 -32.12
C LEU A 254 27.93 17.58 -33.31
N GLY A 255 26.83 18.35 -33.21
CA GLY A 255 26.44 19.32 -34.24
C GLY A 255 27.48 20.42 -34.44
N TRP A 256 28.10 20.90 -33.36
CA TRP A 256 29.16 21.91 -33.45
C TRP A 256 30.46 21.37 -34.05
N ARG A 257 30.79 20.10 -33.77
CA ARG A 257 31.97 19.43 -34.34
C ARG A 257 31.81 19.15 -35.84
N ALA A 258 30.62 18.72 -36.28
CA ALA A 258 30.30 18.53 -37.69
C ALA A 258 30.37 19.84 -38.49
N ARG A 259 29.96 20.97 -37.89
CA ARG A 259 30.03 22.30 -38.51
C ARG A 259 31.44 22.87 -38.68
N ARG A 260 32.44 22.33 -37.98
CA ARG A 260 33.85 22.74 -38.08
C ARG A 260 34.67 21.87 -39.04
N GLN A 261 34.11 20.76 -39.51
CA GLN A 261 34.75 19.82 -40.43
C GLN A 261 34.23 19.93 -41.88
N ALA A 262 33.22 20.76 -42.11
CA ALA A 262 32.75 21.18 -43.44
C ALA A 262 33.26 22.59 -43.75
#